data_AF-A0A816GLU4-F1
#
_entry.id   AF-A0A816GLU4-F1
#
_cell.length_a   1.000
_cell.length_b   1.000
_cell.length_c   1.000
_cell.angle_alpha   90.00
_cell.angle_beta   90.00
_cell.angle_gamma   90.00
#
_symmetry.space_group_name_H-M   'P 1'
#
loop_
_entity.id
_entity.type
_entity.pdbx_description
1 polymer ?
#
loop_
_entity_poly.entity_id
_entity_poly.type
_entity_poly.pdbx_seq_one_letter_code
_entity_poly.pdbx_strand_id
1 'polypeptide(L)'
;MVKYEYGGDACEDVLGGLQKIIHLQWNQPVRILIHVADCPSHGRRYHDLPEHKDHYLSSDNDGTIGQELFDKFVQLDLKYFFGRLTSHTDKMMEQFIQFGQKRISIEEINLKNFQNLLPFIVESISRSISKTTSSLLKSHSIVENNHQNTKISRISRISFDSIEPDWLNIPMKKVQVIKYQCNDQLVCEQINQSTNIKIAEKPFAEGAMRLAFYGLMQNKDKWEKVVLKKYKKIHNDIDMKEKYLELLDCQTIADHLAQEFNKLSLSTNESTSTMKKIKFIMTKLVFDPESEGNVHFFTIERFIDGSYKKFSNNAGYVNHEDPAVTLQAFSHWTYERTNGNMIVVDLQGIDIGDNQTYLLTDPCIHSTDLTRFGRTNLGKPGIKRFFETHICNSICQTLKLKMIENQSVTKTSSKYDSYFIEKKSFIINKSISSKHS
;
A
#
# COMPACT_ATOMS: atom_id res chain seq x y z
N MET A 1 5.79 -21.10 6.03
CA MET A 1 4.53 -21.54 5.40
C MET A 1 4.09 -22.79 6.13
N VAL A 2 2.99 -22.72 6.87
CA VAL A 2 2.39 -23.92 7.48
C VAL A 2 1.37 -24.42 6.46
N LYS A 3 1.54 -25.65 5.97
CA LYS A 3 0.60 -26.31 5.05
C LYS A 3 -0.18 -27.33 5.87
N TYR A 4 -1.50 -27.34 5.77
CA TYR A 4 -2.34 -28.38 6.36
C TYR A 4 -2.57 -29.51 5.34
N GLU A 5 -2.81 -30.72 5.85
CA GLU A 5 -3.08 -31.92 5.05
C GLU A 5 -4.59 -32.04 4.83
N TYR A 6 -4.98 -32.35 3.60
CA TYR A 6 -6.37 -32.55 3.22
C TYR A 6 -7.01 -33.66 4.06
N GLY A 7 -8.02 -33.29 4.85
CA GLY A 7 -8.98 -34.23 5.42
C GLY A 7 -9.80 -34.90 4.31
N GLY A 8 -10.33 -36.10 4.57
CA GLY A 8 -11.25 -36.79 3.64
C GLY A 8 -12.65 -36.17 3.56
N ASP A 9 -12.86 -35.01 4.17
CA ASP A 9 -14.11 -34.25 4.27
C ASP A 9 -13.94 -32.79 3.79
N ALA A 10 -14.98 -31.96 3.95
CA ALA A 10 -15.01 -30.62 3.34
C ALA A 10 -14.40 -29.52 4.22
N CYS A 11 -14.07 -29.85 5.47
CA CYS A 11 -13.51 -28.93 6.45
C CYS A 11 -12.02 -29.26 6.68
N GLU A 12 -11.26 -28.30 7.18
CA GLU A 12 -9.82 -28.44 7.41
C GLU A 12 -9.48 -28.20 8.89
N ASP A 13 -8.36 -28.75 9.37
CA ASP A 13 -7.84 -28.49 10.72
C ASP A 13 -7.19 -27.10 10.83
N VAL A 14 -8.02 -26.07 10.70
CA VAL A 14 -7.59 -24.68 10.74
C VAL A 14 -7.09 -24.31 12.13
N LEU A 15 -7.79 -24.69 13.21
CA LEU A 15 -7.38 -24.34 14.58
C LEU A 15 -6.05 -25.01 14.96
N GLY A 16 -5.84 -26.28 14.61
CA GLY A 16 -4.54 -26.94 14.80
C GLY A 16 -3.43 -26.29 13.97
N GLY A 17 -3.75 -25.85 12.75
CA GLY A 17 -2.86 -25.03 11.93
C GLY A 17 -2.46 -23.73 12.61
N LEU A 18 -3.43 -22.96 13.13
CA LEU A 18 -3.22 -21.70 13.85
C LEU A 18 -2.45 -21.90 15.17
N GLN A 19 -2.67 -23.02 15.86
CA GLN A 19 -1.93 -23.35 17.08
C GLN A 19 -0.42 -23.46 16.83
N LYS A 20 -0.01 -24.05 15.70
CA LYS A 20 1.42 -24.13 15.32
C LYS A 20 2.06 -22.75 15.10
N ILE A 21 1.27 -21.74 14.72
CA ILE A 21 1.74 -20.38 14.43
C ILE A 21 2.26 -19.68 15.68
N ILE A 22 1.64 -19.96 16.84
CA ILE A 22 2.04 -19.38 18.14
C ILE A 22 3.47 -19.81 18.51
N HIS A 23 3.88 -21.00 18.08
CA HIS A 23 5.20 -21.55 18.39
C HIS A 23 6.30 -21.13 17.40
N LEU A 24 5.98 -20.29 16.40
CA LEU A 24 6.98 -19.70 15.51
C LEU A 24 7.78 -18.59 16.21
N GLN A 25 8.99 -18.34 15.71
CA GLN A 25 9.86 -17.29 16.24
C GLN A 25 9.42 -15.90 15.76
N TRP A 26 8.67 -15.18 16.61
CA TRP A 26 8.15 -13.84 16.35
C TRP A 26 9.08 -12.72 16.89
N ASN A 27 10.37 -12.81 16.57
CA ASN A 27 11.40 -11.93 17.15
C ASN A 27 11.41 -10.50 16.57
N GLN A 28 10.69 -10.26 15.48
CA GLN A 28 10.65 -8.98 14.81
C GLN A 28 9.52 -8.09 15.34
N PRO A 29 9.67 -6.76 15.29
CA PRO A 29 8.64 -5.83 15.80
C PRO A 29 7.41 -5.74 14.89
N VAL A 30 7.51 -6.20 13.65
CA VAL A 30 6.37 -6.36 12.73
C VAL A 30 6.11 -7.85 12.56
N ARG A 31 4.92 -8.31 12.95
CA ARG A 31 4.53 -9.71 12.93
C ARG A 31 3.23 -9.83 12.17
N ILE A 32 3.28 -10.49 11.02
CA ILE A 32 2.17 -10.56 10.08
C ILE A 32 1.81 -12.01 9.84
N LEU A 33 0.54 -12.33 10.05
CA LEU A 33 -0.07 -13.60 9.71
C LEU A 33 -0.96 -13.38 8.49
N ILE A 34 -0.70 -14.09 7.40
CA ILE A 34 -1.58 -14.13 6.24
C ILE A 34 -2.16 -15.55 6.18
N HIS A 35 -3.47 -15.64 6.29
CA HIS A 35 -4.22 -16.88 6.20
C HIS A 35 -5.13 -16.81 4.98
N VAL A 36 -4.91 -17.70 4.01
CA VAL A 36 -5.75 -17.84 2.83
C VAL A 36 -6.51 -19.15 2.95
N ALA A 37 -7.84 -19.10 2.81
CA ALA A 37 -8.70 -20.27 2.98
C ALA A 37 -9.80 -20.33 1.91
N ASP A 38 -10.00 -21.52 1.37
CA ASP A 38 -11.11 -21.94 0.51
C ASP A 38 -12.13 -22.83 1.24
N CYS A 39 -11.72 -23.49 2.32
CA CYS A 39 -12.55 -24.34 3.18
C CYS A 39 -12.58 -23.85 4.65
N PRO A 40 -13.69 -24.06 5.39
CA PRO A 40 -13.81 -23.66 6.78
C PRO A 40 -13.10 -24.63 7.75
N SER A 41 -12.90 -24.18 8.99
CA SER A 41 -12.48 -25.02 10.11
C SER A 41 -13.55 -26.04 10.47
N HIS A 42 -13.16 -27.22 10.95
CA HIS A 42 -14.08 -28.16 11.62
C HIS A 42 -14.84 -27.49 12.78
N GLY A 43 -16.09 -27.91 12.98
CA GLY A 43 -16.94 -27.52 14.11
C GLY A 43 -18.15 -26.67 13.70
N ARG A 44 -19.34 -26.95 14.28
CA ARG A 44 -20.60 -26.21 13.96
C ARG A 44 -20.49 -24.70 14.12
N ARG A 45 -19.58 -24.25 14.97
CA ARG A 45 -19.32 -22.83 15.21
C ARG A 45 -18.79 -22.12 13.95
N TYR A 46 -18.07 -22.82 13.08
CA TYR A 46 -17.28 -22.23 12.00
C TYR A 46 -17.90 -22.34 10.61
N HIS A 47 -18.93 -23.15 10.41
CA HIS A 47 -19.64 -23.28 9.13
C HIS A 47 -21.10 -23.73 9.28
N ASP A 48 -21.83 -23.71 8.17
CA ASP A 48 -23.21 -24.20 8.04
C ASP A 48 -23.34 -25.39 7.06
N LEU A 49 -22.21 -25.99 6.67
CA LEU A 49 -22.21 -27.21 5.82
C LEU A 49 -23.03 -28.35 6.45
N PRO A 50 -23.64 -29.23 5.64
CA PRO A 50 -24.36 -30.41 6.13
C PRO A 50 -23.49 -31.30 7.02
N GLU A 51 -24.08 -31.96 8.02
CA GLU A 51 -23.33 -32.73 9.03
C GLU A 51 -22.43 -33.82 8.42
N HIS A 52 -22.86 -34.46 7.32
CA HIS A 52 -22.06 -35.48 6.63
C HIS A 52 -20.82 -34.93 5.90
N LYS A 53 -20.62 -33.61 5.88
CA LYS A 53 -19.48 -32.93 5.25
C LYS A 53 -18.39 -32.55 6.25
N ASP A 54 -18.61 -32.74 7.55
CA ASP A 54 -17.62 -32.50 8.61
C ASP A 54 -17.61 -33.69 9.58
N HIS A 55 -16.54 -34.49 9.52
CA HIS A 55 -16.35 -35.63 10.40
C HIS A 55 -16.01 -35.24 11.86
N TYR A 56 -15.73 -33.95 12.10
CA TYR A 56 -15.32 -33.40 13.39
C TYR A 56 -16.23 -32.25 13.84
N LEU A 57 -17.53 -32.38 13.57
CA LEU A 57 -18.56 -31.36 13.81
C LEU A 57 -18.66 -30.86 15.27
N SER A 58 -18.17 -31.64 16.24
CA SER A 58 -18.14 -31.28 17.65
C SER A 58 -16.89 -30.50 18.09
N SER A 59 -15.95 -30.26 17.18
CA SER A 59 -14.71 -29.54 17.46
C SER A 59 -15.01 -28.10 17.91
N ASP A 60 -14.43 -27.72 19.05
CA ASP A 60 -14.49 -26.37 19.62
C ASP A 60 -15.90 -25.74 19.66
N ASN A 61 -16.90 -26.55 20.03
CA ASN A 61 -18.30 -26.11 20.10
C ASN A 61 -18.51 -24.94 21.07
N ASP A 62 -17.80 -24.92 22.19
CA ASP A 62 -17.84 -23.84 23.18
C ASP A 62 -17.00 -22.62 22.78
N GLY A 63 -16.08 -22.78 21.81
CA GLY A 63 -15.21 -21.73 21.30
C GLY A 63 -13.98 -21.45 22.18
N THR A 64 -13.72 -22.30 23.17
CA THR A 64 -12.61 -22.09 24.13
C THR A 64 -11.25 -22.14 23.42
N ILE A 65 -11.06 -23.08 22.50
CA ILE A 65 -9.79 -23.22 21.75
C ILE A 65 -9.58 -22.00 20.87
N GLY A 66 -10.60 -21.60 20.12
CA GLY A 66 -10.58 -20.38 19.31
C GLY A 66 -10.27 -19.13 20.14
N GLN A 67 -10.89 -18.97 21.31
CA GLN A 67 -10.64 -17.81 22.18
C GLN A 67 -9.19 -17.77 22.70
N GLU A 68 -8.68 -18.89 23.21
CA GLU A 68 -7.29 -18.97 23.71
C GLU A 68 -6.24 -18.68 22.63
N LEU A 69 -6.48 -19.17 21.41
CA LEU A 69 -5.62 -18.90 20.25
C LEU A 69 -5.54 -17.40 19.94
N PHE A 70 -6.68 -16.73 19.87
CA PHE A 70 -6.74 -15.31 19.53
C PHE A 70 -6.23 -14.42 20.66
N ASP A 71 -6.39 -14.80 21.92
CA ASP A 71 -5.72 -14.12 23.04
C ASP A 71 -4.19 -14.18 22.94
N LYS A 72 -3.64 -15.33 22.53
CA LYS A 72 -2.20 -15.45 22.25
C LYS A 72 -1.77 -14.63 21.04
N PHE A 73 -2.59 -14.54 19.99
CA PHE A 73 -2.30 -13.67 18.85
C PHE A 73 -2.28 -12.18 19.24
N VAL A 74 -3.16 -11.76 20.15
CA VAL A 74 -3.14 -10.41 20.73
C VAL A 74 -1.86 -10.18 21.54
N GLN A 75 -1.45 -11.14 22.38
CA GLN A 75 -0.18 -11.05 23.14
C GLN A 75 1.04 -10.97 22.22
N LEU A 76 1.00 -11.69 21.11
CA LEU A 76 2.02 -11.66 20.08
C LEU A 76 1.94 -10.42 19.18
N ASP A 77 0.99 -9.51 19.37
CA ASP A 77 0.75 -8.33 18.51
C ASP A 77 0.76 -8.69 17.01
N LEU A 78 0.11 -9.81 16.66
CA LEU A 78 0.04 -10.27 15.28
C LEU A 78 -0.93 -9.38 14.50
N LYS A 79 -0.54 -8.99 13.29
CA LYS A 79 -1.47 -8.46 12.29
C LYS A 79 -1.99 -9.60 11.44
N TYR A 80 -3.29 -9.87 11.56
CA TYR A 80 -3.92 -11.00 10.90
C TYR A 80 -4.60 -10.52 9.61
N PHE A 81 -4.22 -11.10 8.48
CA PHE A 81 -4.90 -10.91 7.21
C PHE A 81 -5.59 -12.21 6.79
N PHE A 82 -6.88 -12.12 6.51
CA PHE A 82 -7.67 -13.28 6.09
C PHE A 82 -8.08 -13.13 4.62
N GLY A 83 -7.51 -13.95 3.75
CA GLY A 83 -7.84 -14.01 2.34
C GLY A 83 -8.89 -15.07 2.07
N ARG A 84 -10.08 -14.62 1.71
CA ARG A 84 -11.22 -15.48 1.43
C ARG A 84 -11.26 -15.89 -0.05
N LEU A 85 -11.36 -17.20 -0.32
CA LEU A 85 -11.54 -17.72 -1.68
C LEU A 85 -12.99 -18.11 -1.98
N THR A 86 -13.76 -18.54 -0.97
CA THR A 86 -15.16 -18.95 -1.12
C THR A 86 -16.02 -18.40 0.03
N SER A 87 -17.34 -18.38 -0.14
CA SER A 87 -18.26 -17.98 0.95
C SER A 87 -18.37 -19.02 2.06
N HIS A 88 -17.81 -20.22 1.89
CA HIS A 88 -17.86 -21.27 2.92
C HIS A 88 -17.08 -20.91 4.19
N THR A 89 -16.15 -19.96 4.10
CA THR A 89 -15.34 -19.49 5.24
C THR A 89 -15.94 -18.29 5.98
N ASP A 90 -17.08 -17.75 5.53
CA ASP A 90 -17.64 -16.50 6.06
C ASP A 90 -17.95 -16.60 7.56
N LYS A 91 -18.63 -17.67 7.98
CA LYS A 91 -18.96 -17.92 9.39
C LYS A 91 -17.71 -18.11 10.26
N MET A 92 -16.70 -18.80 9.75
CA MET A 92 -15.42 -18.95 10.45
C MET A 92 -14.75 -17.59 10.68
N MET A 93 -14.72 -16.74 9.66
CA MET A 93 -14.15 -15.39 9.74
C MET A 93 -14.89 -14.54 10.77
N GLU A 94 -16.23 -14.61 10.82
CA GLU A 94 -17.02 -13.91 11.82
C GLU A 94 -16.66 -14.34 13.26
N GLN A 95 -16.46 -15.64 13.49
CA GLN A 95 -16.05 -16.16 14.80
C GLN A 95 -14.65 -15.67 15.17
N PHE A 96 -13.69 -15.68 14.24
CA PHE A 96 -12.35 -15.16 14.47
C PHE A 96 -12.34 -13.66 14.82
N ILE A 97 -13.18 -12.86 14.16
CA ILE A 97 -13.38 -11.45 14.49
C ILE A 97 -13.95 -11.30 15.91
N GLN A 98 -14.89 -12.16 16.30
CA GLN A 98 -15.47 -12.16 17.65
C GLN A 98 -14.41 -12.48 18.71
N PHE A 99 -13.64 -13.55 18.54
CA PHE A 99 -12.57 -13.93 19.49
C PHE A 99 -11.49 -12.87 19.61
N GLY A 100 -11.16 -12.21 18.49
CA GLY A 100 -10.21 -11.11 18.43
C GLY A 100 -10.62 -9.86 19.21
N GLN A 101 -11.91 -9.69 19.56
CA GLN A 101 -12.46 -8.60 20.40
C GLN A 101 -11.95 -7.19 20.02
N LYS A 102 -11.65 -6.92 18.75
CA LYS A 102 -11.01 -5.67 18.24
C LYS A 102 -9.58 -5.41 18.76
N ARG A 103 -9.00 -6.35 19.50
CA ARG A 103 -7.60 -6.31 19.98
C ARG A 103 -6.63 -6.80 18.90
N ILE A 104 -7.14 -7.50 17.89
CA ILE A 104 -6.40 -7.88 16.68
C ILE A 104 -7.09 -7.28 15.44
N SER A 105 -6.28 -6.72 14.52
CA SER A 105 -6.78 -6.24 13.23
C SER A 105 -6.87 -7.44 12.30
N ILE A 106 -8.09 -7.88 11.99
CA ILE A 106 -8.36 -8.87 10.94
C ILE A 106 -8.82 -8.10 9.70
N GLU A 107 -8.00 -8.09 8.66
CA GLU A 107 -8.32 -7.44 7.38
C GLU A 107 -8.62 -8.48 6.31
N GLU A 108 -9.77 -8.35 5.63
CA GLU A 108 -10.15 -9.22 4.53
C GLU A 108 -9.34 -8.87 3.27
N ILE A 109 -8.75 -9.88 2.62
CA ILE A 109 -8.11 -9.73 1.31
C ILE A 109 -9.05 -10.22 0.22
N ASN A 110 -9.38 -9.35 -0.74
CA ASN A 110 -10.11 -9.75 -1.94
C ASN A 110 -9.15 -10.48 -2.91
N LEU A 111 -9.27 -11.81 -2.97
CA LEU A 111 -8.39 -12.67 -3.76
C LEU A 111 -8.84 -12.87 -5.22
N LYS A 112 -9.95 -12.26 -5.66
CA LYS A 112 -10.42 -12.35 -7.06
C LYS A 112 -9.41 -11.81 -8.07
N ASN A 113 -8.44 -11.01 -7.62
CA ASN A 113 -7.32 -10.57 -8.43
C ASN A 113 -6.00 -10.80 -7.67
N PHE A 114 -5.36 -11.95 -7.88
CA PHE A 114 -4.11 -12.32 -7.22
C PHE A 114 -2.99 -11.30 -7.44
N GLN A 115 -3.07 -10.50 -8.52
CA GLN A 115 -2.14 -9.39 -8.78
C GLN A 115 -2.16 -8.33 -7.67
N ASN A 116 -3.26 -8.23 -6.90
CA ASN A 116 -3.39 -7.28 -5.80
C ASN A 116 -2.89 -7.83 -4.45
N LEU A 117 -2.63 -9.13 -4.33
CA LEU A 117 -2.18 -9.75 -3.08
C LEU A 117 -0.79 -9.25 -2.67
N LEU A 118 0.16 -9.24 -3.60
CA LEU A 118 1.52 -8.74 -3.34
C LEU A 118 1.51 -7.25 -2.99
N PRO A 119 0.90 -6.35 -3.79
CA PRO A 119 0.72 -4.95 -3.41
C PRO A 119 0.08 -4.77 -2.03
N PHE A 120 -0.96 -5.54 -1.69
CA PHE A 120 -1.64 -5.45 -0.40
C PHE A 120 -0.77 -5.90 0.79
N ILE A 121 -0.05 -7.02 0.65
CA ILE A 121 0.88 -7.53 1.67
C ILE A 121 2.02 -6.55 1.87
N VAL A 122 2.61 -6.10 0.77
CA VAL A 122 3.70 -5.12 0.75
C VAL A 122 3.26 -3.82 1.42
N GLU A 123 2.08 -3.33 1.09
CA GLU A 123 1.48 -2.14 1.69
C GLU A 123 1.22 -2.32 3.19
N SER A 124 0.74 -3.49 3.59
CA SER A 124 0.50 -3.82 4.99
C SER A 124 1.80 -3.92 5.80
N ILE A 125 2.86 -4.47 5.22
CA ILE A 125 4.21 -4.47 5.79
C ILE A 125 4.73 -3.03 5.90
N SER A 126 4.65 -2.24 4.82
CA SER A 126 5.07 -0.84 4.81
C SER A 126 4.35 -0.02 5.88
N ARG A 127 3.03 -0.13 6.00
CA ARG A 127 2.21 0.50 7.05
C ARG A 127 2.65 0.10 8.45
N SER A 128 3.02 -1.17 8.62
CA SER A 128 3.51 -1.69 9.90
C SER A 128 4.88 -1.12 10.27
N ILE A 129 5.82 -1.12 9.33
CA ILE A 129 7.16 -0.56 9.51
C ILE A 129 7.08 0.95 9.77
N SER A 130 6.28 1.69 9.01
CA SER A 130 6.07 3.12 9.22
C SER A 130 5.51 3.42 10.62
N LYS A 131 4.55 2.62 11.11
CA LYS A 131 3.99 2.76 12.46
C LYS A 131 5.04 2.51 13.55
N THR A 132 5.78 1.41 13.45
CA THR A 132 6.84 1.03 14.42
C THR A 132 7.97 2.07 14.43
N THR A 133 8.42 2.52 13.27
CA THR A 133 9.48 3.52 13.14
C THR A 133 9.03 4.86 13.74
N SER A 134 7.78 5.27 13.48
CA SER A 134 7.19 6.47 14.09
C SER A 134 7.05 6.37 15.62
N SER A 135 6.69 5.20 16.16
CA SER A 135 6.62 5.00 17.62
C SER A 135 7.99 4.97 18.30
N LEU A 136 9.01 4.41 17.65
CA LEU A 136 10.40 4.38 18.14
C LEU A 136 11.07 5.75 18.08
N LEU A 137 10.68 6.59 17.13
CA LEU A 137 11.15 7.98 17.03
C LEU A 137 10.45 8.88 18.07
N LYS A 138 9.17 8.65 18.36
CA LYS A 138 8.45 9.35 19.44
C LYS A 138 8.97 9.03 20.85
N SER A 139 9.55 7.85 21.06
CA SER A 139 10.14 7.50 22.35
C SER A 139 11.49 8.17 22.64
N HIS A 140 12.09 8.86 21.65
CA HIS A 140 13.34 9.63 21.81
C HIS A 140 13.12 11.14 22.08
N SER A 141 11.86 11.60 22.15
CA SER A 141 11.49 12.96 22.55
C SER A 141 10.61 12.88 23.80
N ILE A 142 11.18 13.15 24.98
CA ILE A 142 10.54 12.93 26.30
C ILE A 142 9.49 14.03 26.62
N VAL A 143 8.40 13.61 27.27
CA VAL A 143 7.66 14.19 28.43
C VAL A 143 6.14 14.15 28.25
N GLU A 144 5.52 13.60 29.30
CA GLU A 144 4.12 13.47 29.70
C GLU A 144 3.04 14.27 28.92
N ASN A 145 1.93 13.58 28.65
CA ASN A 145 0.64 14.06 29.16
C ASN A 145 -0.35 12.91 29.32
N ASN A 146 -0.87 12.82 30.55
CA ASN A 146 -2.02 12.01 30.94
C ASN A 146 -3.24 12.39 30.07
N HIS A 147 -3.88 11.42 29.42
CA HIS A 147 -5.25 11.61 28.98
C HIS A 147 -6.16 10.42 29.24
N GLN A 148 -7.23 10.79 29.92
CA GLN A 148 -8.38 10.02 30.38
C GLN A 148 -9.05 9.24 29.24
N ASN A 149 -9.50 8.04 29.61
CA ASN A 149 -10.43 7.21 28.85
C ASN A 149 -11.67 8.00 28.45
N THR A 150 -11.76 8.40 27.17
CA THR A 150 -13.01 8.86 26.57
C THR A 150 -13.53 7.80 25.59
N LYS A 151 -14.80 7.44 25.78
CA LYS A 151 -15.55 6.39 25.07
C LYS A 151 -15.38 6.49 23.56
N ILE A 152 -14.87 5.43 22.96
CA ILE A 152 -14.68 5.27 21.51
C ILE A 152 -16.04 5.17 20.81
N SER A 153 -16.31 6.08 19.89
CA SER A 153 -17.49 6.11 19.03
C SER A 153 -17.43 4.98 17.98
N ARG A 154 -18.60 4.43 17.68
CA ARG A 154 -18.83 3.30 16.77
C ARG A 154 -18.32 3.63 15.35
N ILE A 155 -17.43 2.80 14.79
CA ILE A 155 -17.11 2.82 13.36
C ILE A 155 -18.38 2.41 12.61
N SER A 156 -19.04 3.36 11.96
CA SER A 156 -20.13 3.08 11.01
C SER A 156 -19.56 2.27 9.84
N ARG A 157 -20.28 1.23 9.39
CA ARG A 157 -19.97 0.54 8.13
C ARG A 157 -20.00 1.58 7.01
N ILE A 158 -18.87 1.79 6.33
CA ILE A 158 -18.77 2.72 5.20
C ILE A 158 -19.52 2.07 4.02
N SER A 159 -20.51 2.78 3.47
CA SER A 159 -21.26 2.36 2.28
C SER A 159 -20.58 2.94 1.04
N PHE A 160 -20.39 2.11 0.02
CA PHE A 160 -19.78 2.50 -1.26
C PHE A 160 -20.83 2.64 -2.36
N ASP A 161 -20.57 3.52 -3.32
CA ASP A 161 -21.37 3.68 -4.54
C ASP A 161 -20.45 3.81 -5.75
N SER A 162 -20.42 2.77 -6.58
CA SER A 162 -19.58 2.73 -7.78
C SER A 162 -20.14 3.57 -8.94
N ILE A 163 -21.41 3.98 -8.87
CA ILE A 163 -22.10 4.72 -9.93
C ILE A 163 -21.84 6.21 -9.76
N GLU A 164 -21.46 6.88 -10.85
CA GLU A 164 -21.27 8.33 -10.86
C GLU A 164 -22.63 9.03 -10.60
N PRO A 165 -22.72 9.99 -9.66
CA PRO A 165 -23.99 10.61 -9.29
C PRO A 165 -24.51 11.54 -10.40
N ASP A 166 -25.82 11.79 -10.39
CA ASP A 166 -26.41 12.88 -11.16
C ASP A 166 -26.00 14.24 -10.57
N TRP A 167 -25.07 14.90 -11.26
CA TRP A 167 -24.48 16.17 -10.84
C TRP A 167 -25.46 17.34 -10.76
N LEU A 168 -26.66 17.25 -11.35
CA LEU A 168 -27.68 18.29 -11.25
C LEU A 168 -28.14 18.48 -9.79
N ASN A 169 -28.22 17.39 -9.03
CA ASN A 169 -28.73 17.38 -7.65
C ASN A 169 -27.64 17.53 -6.58
N ILE A 170 -26.37 17.49 -6.97
CA ILE A 170 -25.25 17.64 -6.03
C ILE A 170 -24.98 19.14 -5.79
N PRO A 171 -25.03 19.60 -4.52
CA PRO A 171 -24.83 21.01 -4.20
C PRO A 171 -23.41 21.45 -4.54
N MET A 172 -23.32 22.65 -5.12
CA MET A 172 -22.06 23.33 -5.35
C MET A 172 -21.54 23.92 -4.03
N LYS A 173 -20.26 23.72 -3.74
CA LYS A 173 -19.57 24.34 -2.60
C LYS A 173 -18.39 25.16 -3.08
N LYS A 174 -18.21 26.35 -2.52
CA LYS A 174 -16.99 27.14 -2.71
C LYS A 174 -15.95 26.66 -1.70
N VAL A 175 -14.76 26.29 -2.18
CA VAL A 175 -13.70 25.69 -1.34
C VAL A 175 -12.39 26.43 -1.50
N GLN A 176 -11.56 26.37 -0.46
CA GLN A 176 -10.16 26.75 -0.54
C GLN A 176 -9.37 25.62 -1.19
N VAL A 177 -8.39 25.99 -2.01
CA VAL A 177 -7.52 25.06 -2.71
C VAL A 177 -6.07 25.47 -2.46
N ILE A 178 -5.29 24.51 -1.97
CA ILE A 178 -3.85 24.62 -1.80
C ILE A 178 -3.17 23.76 -2.85
N LYS A 179 -2.20 24.31 -3.56
CA LYS A 179 -1.26 23.58 -4.42
C LYS A 179 0.16 24.02 -4.09
N TYR A 180 1.13 23.14 -4.29
CA TYR A 180 2.55 23.48 -4.10
C TYR A 180 3.22 23.68 -5.46
N GLN A 181 4.21 24.57 -5.48
CA GLN A 181 5.13 24.75 -6.59
C GLN A 181 6.55 24.62 -6.06
N CYS A 182 7.38 23.83 -6.75
CA CYS A 182 8.74 23.53 -6.32
C CYS A 182 9.76 24.20 -7.23
N ASN A 183 10.81 24.76 -6.63
CA ASN A 183 11.97 25.31 -7.34
C ASN A 183 13.12 24.29 -7.47
N ASP A 184 14.17 24.66 -8.20
CA ASP A 184 15.33 23.79 -8.47
C ASP A 184 16.14 23.40 -7.22
N GLN A 185 15.94 24.11 -6.10
CA GLN A 185 16.51 23.79 -4.78
C GLN A 185 15.62 22.84 -3.97
N LEU A 186 14.55 22.31 -4.56
CA LEU A 186 13.59 21.40 -3.93
C LEU A 186 12.86 22.00 -2.72
N VAL A 187 12.68 23.32 -2.75
CA VAL A 187 11.86 24.07 -1.79
C VAL A 187 10.49 24.30 -2.43
N CYS A 188 9.44 23.87 -1.74
CA CYS A 188 8.06 24.02 -2.19
C CYS A 188 7.39 25.23 -1.53
N GLU A 189 6.75 26.05 -2.34
CA GLU A 189 5.95 27.18 -1.89
C GLU A 189 4.46 26.89 -2.04
N GLN A 190 3.69 27.29 -1.03
CA GLN A 190 2.25 27.13 -1.01
C GLN A 190 1.55 28.22 -1.83
N ILE A 191 0.74 27.79 -2.78
CA ILE A 191 -0.16 28.67 -3.55
C ILE A 191 -1.59 28.40 -3.13
N ASN A 192 -2.25 29.44 -2.64
CA ASN A 192 -3.65 29.41 -2.24
C ASN A 192 -4.54 29.97 -3.35
N GLN A 193 -5.66 29.31 -3.62
CA GLN A 193 -6.68 29.75 -4.56
C GLN A 193 -8.05 29.28 -4.05
N SER A 194 -9.14 29.68 -4.74
CA SER A 194 -10.47 29.16 -4.45
C SER A 194 -11.14 28.66 -5.73
N THR A 195 -12.04 27.70 -5.60
CA THR A 195 -12.88 27.24 -6.71
C THR A 195 -14.21 26.71 -6.20
N ASN A 196 -15.11 26.39 -7.12
CA ASN A 196 -16.32 25.65 -6.81
C ASN A 196 -16.12 24.16 -7.08
N ILE A 197 -16.72 23.33 -6.22
CA ILE A 197 -16.65 21.88 -6.30
C ILE A 197 -18.01 21.24 -6.05
N LYS A 198 -18.22 20.07 -6.66
CA LYS A 198 -19.28 19.12 -6.32
C LYS A 198 -18.62 17.81 -5.93
N ILE A 199 -19.06 17.20 -4.83
CA ILE A 199 -18.47 15.96 -4.29
C ILE A 199 -19.61 14.96 -4.10
N ALA A 200 -19.42 13.73 -4.57
CA ALA A 200 -20.36 12.64 -4.31
C ALA A 200 -20.49 12.38 -2.80
N GLU A 201 -21.69 12.02 -2.34
CA GLU A 201 -21.95 11.76 -0.92
C GLU A 201 -21.18 10.53 -0.41
N LYS A 202 -21.10 9.48 -1.23
CA LYS A 202 -20.47 8.20 -0.89
C LYS A 202 -19.17 7.99 -1.67
N PRO A 203 -18.18 7.32 -1.07
CA PRO A 203 -16.99 6.92 -1.80
C PRO A 203 -17.33 5.82 -2.81
N PHE A 204 -16.66 5.82 -3.96
CA PHE A 204 -16.80 4.76 -4.97
C PHE A 204 -15.75 3.67 -4.83
N ALA A 205 -14.62 4.00 -4.20
CA ALA A 205 -13.51 3.07 -3.98
C ALA A 205 -12.76 3.44 -2.69
N GLU A 206 -11.89 2.53 -2.26
CA GLU A 206 -10.95 2.79 -1.19
C GLU A 206 -9.57 2.22 -1.52
N GLY A 207 -8.53 2.93 -1.11
CA GLY A 207 -7.17 2.41 -1.00
C GLY A 207 -6.85 2.01 0.43
N ALA A 208 -5.58 1.74 0.71
CA ALA A 208 -5.15 1.34 2.06
C ALA A 208 -5.46 2.41 3.13
N MET A 209 -5.21 3.68 2.81
CA MET A 209 -5.32 4.79 3.78
C MET A 209 -6.44 5.78 3.49
N ARG A 210 -6.96 5.82 2.26
CA ARG A 210 -7.88 6.87 1.81
C ARG A 210 -9.10 6.29 1.11
N LEU A 211 -10.24 6.94 1.31
CA LEU A 211 -11.47 6.73 0.53
C LEU A 211 -11.42 7.63 -0.71
N ALA A 212 -11.95 7.16 -1.83
CA ALA A 212 -12.03 7.89 -3.08
C ALA A 212 -13.49 8.22 -3.43
N PHE A 213 -13.76 9.48 -3.78
CA PHE A 213 -15.07 10.01 -4.12
C PHE A 213 -15.03 10.61 -5.53
N TYR A 214 -16.13 10.46 -6.27
CA TYR A 214 -16.31 11.21 -7.50
C TYR A 214 -16.47 12.70 -7.17
N GLY A 215 -15.97 13.57 -8.04
CA GLY A 215 -16.25 15.00 -7.96
C GLY A 215 -16.15 15.72 -9.29
N LEU A 216 -16.70 16.93 -9.30
CA LEU A 216 -16.48 17.91 -10.34
C LEU A 216 -15.81 19.13 -9.74
N MET A 217 -14.72 19.58 -10.35
CA MET A 217 -14.04 20.82 -10.00
C MET A 217 -14.29 21.84 -11.11
N GLN A 218 -14.67 23.06 -10.73
CA GLN A 218 -14.83 24.14 -11.71
C GLN A 218 -13.45 24.64 -12.14
N ASN A 219 -13.22 24.70 -13.45
CA ASN A 219 -12.06 25.32 -14.07
C ASN A 219 -12.56 26.32 -15.12
N LYS A 220 -12.44 27.62 -14.80
CA LYS A 220 -13.09 28.71 -15.56
C LYS A 220 -14.60 28.42 -15.68
N ASP A 221 -15.12 28.37 -16.92
CA ASP A 221 -16.54 28.14 -17.19
C ASP A 221 -16.89 26.67 -17.43
N LYS A 222 -15.97 25.73 -17.19
CA LYS A 222 -16.16 24.29 -17.41
C LYS A 222 -16.02 23.49 -16.13
N TRP A 223 -16.77 22.38 -16.06
CA TRP A 223 -16.64 21.38 -15.00
C TRP A 223 -15.74 20.25 -15.48
N GLU A 224 -14.71 19.95 -14.69
CA GLU A 224 -13.78 18.85 -14.95
C GLU A 224 -13.99 17.73 -13.95
N LYS A 225 -13.99 16.48 -14.45
CA LYS A 225 -14.07 15.29 -13.60
C LYS A 225 -12.79 15.13 -12.79
N VAL A 226 -12.94 14.92 -11.50
CA VAL A 226 -11.85 14.72 -10.56
C VAL A 226 -12.16 13.60 -9.58
N VAL A 227 -11.11 13.06 -8.96
CA VAL A 227 -11.20 12.12 -7.85
C VAL A 227 -10.76 12.84 -6.59
N LEU A 228 -11.62 12.84 -5.58
CA LEU A 228 -11.31 13.33 -4.25
C LEU A 228 -10.91 12.17 -3.34
N LYS A 229 -9.77 12.28 -2.66
CA LYS A 229 -9.30 11.30 -1.69
C LYS A 229 -9.26 11.89 -0.29
N LYS A 230 -9.82 11.16 0.68
CA LYS A 230 -9.84 11.54 2.11
C LYS A 230 -9.28 10.43 2.97
N TYR A 231 -8.47 10.75 3.99
CA TYR A 231 -7.97 9.74 4.93
C TYR A 231 -9.10 9.04 5.68
N LYS A 232 -9.00 7.72 5.79
CA LYS A 232 -9.87 6.91 6.64
C LYS A 232 -9.65 7.33 8.09
N LYS A 233 -10.73 7.48 8.87
CA LYS A 233 -10.66 7.66 10.33
C LYS A 233 -10.33 6.33 10.99
N ILE A 234 -9.05 5.97 11.02
CA ILE A 234 -8.55 4.76 11.67
C ILE A 234 -8.02 5.16 13.05
N HIS A 235 -8.66 4.70 14.13
CA HIS A 235 -8.35 5.06 15.54
C HIS A 235 -8.52 6.57 15.86
N ASN A 236 -7.89 7.05 16.94
CA ASN A 236 -7.81 8.46 17.37
C ASN A 236 -6.99 9.35 16.39
N ASP A 237 -6.78 8.93 15.14
CA ASP A 237 -6.00 9.69 14.19
C ASP A 237 -6.84 10.87 13.69
N ILE A 238 -6.45 12.08 14.09
CA ILE A 238 -7.13 13.31 13.71
C ILE A 238 -6.90 13.55 12.21
N ASP A 239 -7.96 13.95 11.50
CA ASP A 239 -7.93 14.39 10.11
C ASP A 239 -7.24 15.77 10.05
N MET A 240 -5.90 15.73 10.07
CA MET A 240 -5.05 16.92 10.19
C MET A 240 -4.65 17.43 8.81
N LYS A 241 -4.78 18.74 8.60
CA LYS A 241 -4.41 19.44 7.36
C LYS A 241 -2.96 19.15 6.98
N GLU A 242 -2.07 19.08 7.96
CA GLU A 242 -0.62 18.89 7.83
C GLU A 242 -0.30 17.60 7.06
N LYS A 243 -1.05 16.50 7.28
CA LYS A 243 -0.84 15.23 6.56
C LYS A 243 -1.08 15.34 5.06
N TYR A 244 -2.02 16.21 4.65
CA TYR A 244 -2.29 16.44 3.24
C TYR A 244 -1.22 17.36 2.65
N LEU A 245 -0.75 18.35 3.41
CA LEU A 245 0.35 19.23 3.00
C LEU A 245 1.66 18.46 2.80
N GLU A 246 1.99 17.52 3.68
CA GLU A 246 3.14 16.61 3.53
C GLU A 246 3.06 15.79 2.23
N LEU A 247 1.86 15.31 1.86
CA LEU A 247 1.63 14.59 0.63
C LEU A 247 1.82 15.49 -0.60
N LEU A 248 1.30 16.72 -0.55
CA LEU A 248 1.51 17.72 -1.59
C LEU A 248 3.00 18.02 -1.78
N ASP A 249 3.77 18.19 -0.70
CA ASP A 249 5.22 18.40 -0.76
C ASP A 249 5.92 17.24 -1.47
N CYS A 250 5.64 16.01 -1.02
CA CYS A 250 6.21 14.80 -1.59
C CYS A 250 5.95 14.69 -3.10
N GLN A 251 4.68 14.85 -3.51
CA GLN A 251 4.28 14.69 -4.90
C GLN A 251 4.83 15.80 -5.79
N THR A 252 4.93 17.04 -5.28
CA THR A 252 5.46 18.18 -6.05
C THR A 252 6.95 18.06 -6.29
N ILE A 253 7.72 17.59 -5.29
CA ILE A 253 9.15 17.34 -5.46
C ILE A 253 9.41 16.18 -6.40
N ALA A 254 8.67 15.10 -6.26
CA ALA A 254 8.77 13.96 -7.16
C ALA A 254 8.49 14.36 -8.62
N ASP A 255 7.47 15.20 -8.86
CA ASP A 255 7.18 15.73 -10.20
C ASP A 255 8.30 16.64 -10.72
N HIS A 256 8.80 17.56 -9.90
CA HIS A 256 9.92 18.44 -10.28
C HIS A 256 11.15 17.63 -10.70
N LEU A 257 11.54 16.64 -9.89
CA LEU A 257 12.64 15.71 -10.20
C LEU A 257 12.37 14.90 -11.47
N ALA A 258 11.14 14.44 -11.69
CA ALA A 258 10.77 13.72 -12.92
C ALA A 258 10.90 14.63 -14.16
N GLN A 259 10.53 15.91 -14.05
CA GLN A 259 10.72 16.88 -15.13
C GLN A 259 12.19 17.11 -15.44
N GLU A 260 13.05 17.23 -14.43
CA GLU A 260 14.51 17.30 -14.61
C GLU A 260 15.06 16.03 -15.27
N PHE A 261 14.67 14.85 -14.78
CA PHE A 261 15.09 13.57 -15.34
C PHE A 261 14.69 13.42 -16.82
N ASN A 262 13.46 13.80 -17.18
CA ASN A 262 12.97 13.76 -18.55
C ASN A 262 13.76 14.69 -19.50
N LYS A 263 14.42 15.74 -19.01
CA LYS A 263 15.27 16.60 -19.85
C LYS A 263 16.57 15.90 -20.25
N LEU A 264 17.02 14.89 -19.49
CA LEU A 264 18.25 14.14 -19.77
C LEU A 264 18.12 13.24 -21.01
N SER A 265 16.90 12.81 -21.37
CA SER A 265 16.65 12.07 -22.60
C SER A 265 16.76 12.94 -23.86
N LEU A 266 16.74 14.27 -23.73
CA LEU A 266 16.85 15.21 -24.85
C LEU A 266 18.29 15.65 -25.13
N SER A 267 19.20 15.47 -24.16
CA SER A 267 20.58 15.99 -24.22
C SER A 267 21.63 14.95 -24.62
N THR A 268 21.24 13.68 -24.81
CA THR A 268 22.16 12.57 -25.06
C THR A 268 21.95 12.02 -26.48
N ASN A 269 22.88 12.33 -27.39
CA ASN A 269 22.65 12.18 -28.84
C ASN A 269 22.53 10.75 -29.39
N GLU A 270 22.84 9.67 -28.66
CA GLU A 270 22.90 8.34 -29.32
C GLU A 270 22.45 7.11 -28.51
N SER A 271 21.88 7.21 -27.30
CA SER A 271 21.54 5.97 -26.53
C SER A 271 20.36 6.01 -25.55
N THR A 272 19.58 7.10 -25.47
CA THR A 272 18.45 7.22 -24.53
C THR A 272 17.07 6.99 -25.14
N SER A 273 16.98 6.46 -26.37
CA SER A 273 15.70 6.19 -27.05
C SER A 273 14.79 5.19 -26.30
N THR A 274 15.32 4.51 -25.27
CA THR A 274 14.59 3.58 -24.40
C THR A 274 14.06 4.21 -23.11
N MET A 275 14.36 5.48 -22.83
CA MET A 275 13.91 6.18 -21.61
C MET A 275 12.47 6.67 -21.80
N LYS A 276 11.50 5.95 -21.24
CA LYS A 276 10.13 6.46 -21.10
C LYS A 276 10.11 7.75 -20.24
N LYS A 277 9.29 8.74 -20.64
CA LYS A 277 8.99 9.93 -19.85
C LYS A 277 8.24 9.54 -18.58
N ILE A 278 8.53 10.22 -17.48
CA ILE A 278 7.84 10.06 -16.21
C ILE A 278 7.00 11.32 -15.95
N LYS A 279 5.70 11.16 -15.72
CA LYS A 279 4.81 12.25 -15.34
C LYS A 279 4.10 11.90 -14.05
N PHE A 280 4.11 12.79 -13.07
CA PHE A 280 3.24 12.63 -11.92
C PHE A 280 1.93 13.35 -12.13
N ILE A 281 0.87 12.80 -11.56
CA ILE A 281 -0.41 13.48 -11.51
C ILE A 281 -0.37 14.44 -10.34
N MET A 282 -0.43 15.72 -10.66
CA MET A 282 -0.42 16.74 -9.63
C MET A 282 -1.70 16.70 -8.81
N THR A 283 -1.51 16.71 -7.50
CA THR A 283 -2.58 16.75 -6.51
C THR A 283 -2.75 18.14 -5.93
N LYS A 284 -3.95 18.46 -5.46
CA LYS A 284 -4.28 19.71 -4.76
C LYS A 284 -5.02 19.37 -3.48
N LEU A 285 -4.79 20.11 -2.41
CA LEU A 285 -5.59 20.01 -1.20
C LEU A 285 -6.80 20.93 -1.33
N VAL A 286 -8.00 20.43 -1.05
CA VAL A 286 -9.20 21.24 -0.91
C VAL A 286 -9.85 21.04 0.45
N PHE A 287 -10.45 22.11 0.93
CA PHE A 287 -11.24 22.10 2.15
C PHE A 287 -12.20 23.28 2.15
N ASP A 288 -13.31 23.10 2.86
CA ASP A 288 -14.27 24.15 3.13
C ASP A 288 -13.95 24.77 4.51
N PRO A 289 -13.39 25.99 4.57
CA PRO A 289 -13.08 26.63 5.84
C PRO A 289 -14.33 27.07 6.61
N GLU A 290 -15.48 27.19 5.95
CA GLU A 290 -16.75 27.67 6.52
C GLU A 290 -17.66 26.52 6.95
N SER A 291 -17.18 25.27 6.86
CA SER A 291 -17.96 24.09 7.25
C SER A 291 -18.38 24.16 8.72
N GLU A 292 -19.69 24.12 8.97
CA GLU A 292 -20.24 23.96 10.32
C GLU A 292 -19.81 22.61 10.92
N GLY A 293 -18.87 22.64 11.86
CA GLY A 293 -18.33 21.45 12.53
C GLY A 293 -16.86 21.15 12.19
N ASN A 294 -16.53 19.89 11.97
CA ASN A 294 -15.14 19.49 11.66
C ASN A 294 -14.83 19.73 10.19
N VAL A 295 -13.85 20.59 9.91
CA VAL A 295 -13.32 20.82 8.56
C VAL A 295 -12.92 19.48 7.93
N HIS A 296 -13.37 19.24 6.70
CA HIS A 296 -13.01 18.06 5.93
C HIS A 296 -11.98 18.41 4.87
N PHE A 297 -10.86 17.69 4.90
CA PHE A 297 -9.77 17.84 3.94
C PHE A 297 -9.86 16.73 2.89
N PHE A 298 -9.59 17.10 1.64
CA PHE A 298 -9.49 16.16 0.53
C PHE A 298 -8.28 16.52 -0.34
N THR A 299 -7.55 15.52 -0.81
CA THR A 299 -6.69 15.70 -1.99
C THR A 299 -7.51 15.48 -3.27
N ILE A 300 -7.26 16.28 -4.30
CA ILE A 300 -7.89 16.15 -5.62
C ILE A 300 -6.84 15.80 -6.65
N GLU A 301 -7.12 14.78 -7.45
CA GLU A 301 -6.38 14.43 -8.65
C GLU A 301 -7.35 14.24 -9.83
N ARG A 302 -6.84 14.31 -11.06
CA ARG A 302 -7.62 13.87 -12.22
C ARG A 302 -7.85 12.36 -12.15
N PHE A 303 -9.01 11.92 -12.64
CA PHE A 303 -9.23 10.51 -12.87
C PHE A 303 -8.26 9.99 -13.93
N ILE A 304 -7.78 8.77 -13.76
CA ILE A 304 -6.95 8.08 -14.74
C ILE A 304 -7.65 6.79 -15.11
N ASP A 305 -7.84 6.57 -16.39
CA ASP A 305 -8.32 5.31 -16.92
C ASP A 305 -7.12 4.42 -17.31
N GLY A 306 -7.24 3.12 -17.04
CA GLY A 306 -6.22 2.12 -17.38
C GLY A 306 -5.81 1.17 -16.24
N SER A 307 -4.92 0.23 -16.57
CA SER A 307 -4.47 -0.81 -15.63
C SER A 307 -3.40 -0.27 -14.68
N TYR A 308 -3.81 -0.06 -13.42
CA TYR A 308 -2.92 0.36 -12.35
C TYR A 308 -1.85 -0.70 -12.04
N LYS A 309 -0.60 -0.25 -11.87
CA LYS A 309 0.56 -1.07 -11.53
C LYS A 309 1.37 -0.40 -10.40
N LYS A 310 1.86 -1.22 -9.47
CA LYS A 310 2.86 -0.82 -8.46
C LYS A 310 4.23 -1.36 -8.89
N PHE A 311 5.10 -0.49 -9.37
CA PHE A 311 6.41 -0.86 -9.94
C PHE A 311 7.48 -1.05 -8.85
N SER A 312 7.41 -0.22 -7.81
CA SER A 312 8.22 -0.34 -6.60
C SER A 312 7.41 0.09 -5.38
N ASN A 313 7.94 -0.13 -4.18
CA ASN A 313 7.37 0.41 -2.94
C ASN A 313 8.38 1.30 -2.19
N ASN A 314 8.00 1.76 -1.00
CA ASN A 314 8.88 2.50 -0.09
C ASN A 314 9.74 1.62 0.84
N ALA A 315 9.78 0.29 0.67
CA ALA A 315 10.48 -0.63 1.57
C ALA A 315 11.34 -1.69 0.85
N GLY A 316 11.74 -1.44 -0.41
CA GLY A 316 12.67 -2.29 -1.17
C GLY A 316 12.04 -3.36 -2.05
N TYR A 317 10.73 -3.36 -2.26
CA TYR A 317 10.09 -4.18 -3.28
C TYR A 317 10.30 -3.57 -4.67
N VAL A 318 10.66 -4.42 -5.63
CA VAL A 318 10.71 -4.13 -7.06
C VAL A 318 9.92 -5.21 -7.79
N ASN A 319 9.05 -4.82 -8.72
CA ASN A 319 8.40 -5.77 -9.60
C ASN A 319 9.42 -6.28 -10.65
N HIS A 320 9.99 -7.47 -10.45
CA HIS A 320 10.98 -8.02 -11.39
C HIS A 320 10.38 -8.61 -12.68
N GLU A 321 9.07 -8.80 -12.75
CA GLU A 321 8.38 -9.26 -13.97
C GLU A 321 8.22 -8.13 -15.00
N ASP A 322 8.07 -6.90 -14.49
CA ASP A 322 8.05 -5.66 -15.26
C ASP A 322 8.94 -4.63 -14.53
N PRO A 323 10.28 -4.76 -14.64
CA PRO A 323 11.24 -4.00 -13.82
C PRO A 323 11.22 -2.50 -14.08
N ALA A 324 10.44 -2.04 -15.06
CA ALA A 324 10.27 -0.64 -15.42
C ALA A 324 11.60 0.12 -15.33
N VAL A 325 12.57 -0.29 -16.16
CA VAL A 325 14.00 0.09 -16.02
C VAL A 325 14.22 1.61 -15.88
N THR A 326 13.42 2.42 -16.56
CA THR A 326 13.38 3.88 -16.41
C THR A 326 13.07 4.30 -14.97
N LEU A 327 12.06 3.70 -14.33
CA LEU A 327 11.63 4.04 -12.98
C LEU A 327 12.69 3.66 -11.93
N GLN A 328 13.37 2.51 -12.12
CA GLN A 328 14.50 2.13 -11.28
C GLN A 328 15.68 3.10 -11.41
N ALA A 329 16.00 3.50 -12.65
CA ALA A 329 17.05 4.47 -12.91
C ALA A 329 16.67 5.86 -12.41
N PHE A 330 15.40 6.25 -12.48
CA PHE A 330 14.87 7.50 -11.93
C PHE A 330 15.06 7.56 -10.41
N SER A 331 14.63 6.53 -9.66
CA SER A 331 14.86 6.48 -8.21
C SER A 331 16.35 6.63 -7.89
N HIS A 332 17.24 5.87 -8.52
CA HIS A 332 18.69 6.00 -8.31
C HIS A 332 19.18 7.41 -8.67
N TRP A 333 18.79 7.95 -9.82
CA TRP A 333 19.17 9.30 -10.24
C TRP A 333 18.72 10.37 -9.23
N THR A 334 17.53 10.26 -8.63
CA THR A 334 17.09 11.23 -7.59
C THR A 334 18.00 11.23 -6.36
N TYR A 335 18.55 10.07 -5.99
CA TYR A 335 19.54 9.97 -4.92
C TYR A 335 20.81 10.73 -5.27
N GLU A 336 21.37 10.51 -6.45
CA GLU A 336 22.58 11.19 -6.92
C GLU A 336 22.34 12.71 -7.11
N ARG A 337 21.23 13.10 -7.74
CA ARG A 337 20.82 14.50 -7.98
C ARG A 337 20.67 15.30 -6.69
N THR A 338 20.33 14.65 -5.59
CA THR A 338 20.17 15.28 -4.28
C THR A 338 21.38 15.09 -3.36
N ASN A 339 22.52 14.64 -3.89
CA ASN A 339 23.75 14.36 -3.13
C ASN A 339 23.50 13.39 -1.96
N GLY A 340 22.66 12.39 -2.19
CA GLY A 340 22.31 11.36 -1.23
C GLY A 340 21.35 11.79 -0.12
N ASN A 341 20.78 13.00 -0.20
CA ASN A 341 19.85 13.49 0.82
C ASN A 341 18.45 12.89 0.67
N MET A 342 17.99 12.61 -0.54
CA MET A 342 16.62 12.17 -0.79
C MET A 342 16.55 11.13 -1.90
N ILE A 343 15.55 10.25 -1.87
CA ILE A 343 15.25 9.32 -2.96
C ILE A 343 13.74 9.21 -3.16
N VAL A 344 13.30 9.30 -4.42
CA VAL A 344 11.89 9.07 -4.79
C VAL A 344 11.66 7.58 -5.00
N VAL A 345 10.67 7.02 -4.30
CA VAL A 345 10.30 5.60 -4.29
C VAL A 345 8.77 5.45 -4.30
N ASP A 346 8.27 4.22 -4.14
CA ASP A 346 6.83 3.90 -4.23
C ASP A 346 6.22 4.36 -5.56
N LEU A 347 6.89 4.00 -6.66
CA LEU A 347 6.50 4.39 -8.00
C LEU A 347 5.34 3.50 -8.47
N GLN A 348 4.17 4.11 -8.62
CA GLN A 348 2.91 3.43 -8.93
C GLN A 348 2.02 4.31 -9.81
N GLY A 349 1.22 3.67 -10.67
CA GLY A 349 0.38 4.36 -11.65
C GLY A 349 0.14 3.50 -12.89
N ILE A 350 0.16 4.11 -14.07
CA ILE A 350 -0.18 3.46 -15.35
C ILE A 350 0.96 3.63 -16.34
N ASP A 351 1.31 2.55 -17.02
CA ASP A 351 2.06 2.60 -18.27
C ASP A 351 1.04 2.81 -19.38
N ILE A 352 1.03 3.97 -20.03
CA ILE A 352 -0.09 4.37 -20.91
C ILE A 352 -0.09 3.63 -22.26
N GLY A 353 0.82 2.66 -22.44
CA GLY A 353 0.83 1.75 -23.58
C GLY A 353 1.39 2.36 -24.87
N ASP A 354 1.85 3.61 -24.82
CA ASP A 354 2.52 4.31 -25.92
C ASP A 354 4.00 3.93 -26.05
N ASN A 355 4.48 3.02 -25.19
CA ASN A 355 5.88 2.66 -24.98
C ASN A 355 6.81 3.85 -24.66
N GLN A 356 6.25 4.98 -24.27
CA GLN A 356 6.97 6.24 -24.12
C GLN A 356 6.71 6.93 -22.79
N THR A 357 5.63 6.63 -22.06
CA THR A 357 5.26 7.42 -20.88
C THR A 357 4.72 6.57 -19.72
N TYR A 358 5.27 6.80 -18.53
CA TYR A 358 4.64 6.43 -17.27
C TYR A 358 3.85 7.61 -16.71
N LEU A 359 2.61 7.36 -16.32
CA LEU A 359 1.77 8.30 -15.60
C LEU A 359 1.58 7.81 -14.16
N LEU A 360 2.28 8.44 -13.23
CA LEU A 360 2.41 7.99 -11.84
C LEU A 360 1.60 8.88 -10.88
N THR A 361 1.31 8.35 -9.70
CA THR A 361 0.69 9.09 -8.59
C THR A 361 1.17 8.57 -7.25
N ASP A 362 0.91 9.33 -6.18
CA ASP A 362 1.17 8.97 -4.79
C ASP A 362 2.60 8.42 -4.53
N PRO A 363 3.67 9.14 -4.93
CA PRO A 363 5.04 8.72 -4.62
C PRO A 363 5.34 8.86 -3.13
N CYS A 364 6.39 8.17 -2.69
CA CYS A 364 7.02 8.38 -1.39
C CYS A 364 8.45 8.92 -1.58
N ILE A 365 8.93 9.70 -0.61
CA ILE A 365 10.32 10.15 -0.57
C ILE A 365 10.94 9.72 0.76
N HIS A 366 12.08 9.03 0.69
CA HIS A 366 12.95 8.88 1.85
C HIS A 366 13.95 10.03 1.86
N SER A 367 14.12 10.66 3.02
CA SER A 367 14.98 11.83 3.20
C SER A 367 15.84 11.68 4.45
N THR A 368 17.06 12.21 4.42
CA THR A 368 17.89 12.36 5.62
C THR A 368 17.25 13.29 6.65
N ASP A 369 16.41 14.23 6.19
CA ASP A 369 15.52 15.04 7.03
C ASP A 369 14.20 14.28 7.27
N LEU A 370 14.04 13.77 8.49
CA LEU A 370 12.86 13.01 8.92
C LEU A 370 11.65 13.89 9.26
N THR A 371 11.81 15.22 9.30
CA THR A 371 10.69 16.13 9.56
C THR A 371 9.81 16.35 8.32
N ARG A 372 10.29 15.92 7.14
CA ARG A 372 9.60 16.06 5.85
C ARG A 372 8.97 14.75 5.38
N PHE A 373 7.95 14.87 4.53
CA PHE A 373 7.26 13.78 3.81
C PHE A 373 6.47 12.78 4.67
N GLY A 374 6.23 13.12 5.93
CA GLY A 374 5.32 12.38 6.79
C GLY A 374 5.77 10.94 7.07
N ARG A 375 4.80 10.09 7.44
CA ARG A 375 5.05 8.75 7.99
C ARG A 375 5.63 7.73 7.00
N THR A 376 5.62 8.01 5.70
CA THR A 376 6.16 7.11 4.68
C THR A 376 7.66 7.30 4.45
N ASN A 377 8.24 8.38 4.96
CA ASN A 377 9.67 8.63 4.99
C ASN A 377 10.34 7.72 6.04
N LEU A 378 11.07 6.70 5.56
CA LEU A 378 11.83 5.77 6.39
C LEU A 378 13.31 6.16 6.50
N GLY A 379 13.67 7.35 6.03
CA GLY A 379 15.03 7.91 6.06
C GLY A 379 16.11 7.00 5.48
N LYS A 380 17.31 7.05 6.08
CA LYS A 380 18.47 6.24 5.67
C LYS A 380 18.17 4.73 5.59
N PRO A 381 17.42 4.11 6.54
CA PRO A 381 16.99 2.73 6.39
C PRO A 381 16.17 2.46 5.12
N GLY A 382 15.26 3.36 4.76
CA GLY A 382 14.47 3.27 3.52
C GLY A 382 15.35 3.36 2.26
N ILE A 383 16.29 4.31 2.25
CA ILE A 383 17.28 4.48 1.18
C ILE A 383 18.11 3.19 1.02
N LYS A 384 18.60 2.63 2.14
CA LYS A 384 19.38 1.39 2.13
C LYS A 384 18.60 0.23 1.50
N ARG A 385 17.34 0.03 1.89
CA ARG A 385 16.48 -1.04 1.35
C ARG A 385 16.25 -0.94 -0.15
N PHE A 386 16.14 0.29 -0.68
CA PHE A 386 16.10 0.47 -2.13
C PHE A 386 17.38 -0.07 -2.77
N PHE A 387 18.55 0.32 -2.28
CA PHE A 387 19.82 -0.12 -2.84
C PHE A 387 20.16 -1.60 -2.61
N GLU A 388 19.58 -2.25 -1.59
CA GLU A 388 19.69 -3.70 -1.39
C GLU A 388 19.03 -4.52 -2.52
N THR A 389 18.08 -3.92 -3.25
CA THR A 389 17.33 -4.59 -4.32
C THR A 389 17.51 -3.94 -5.70
N HIS A 390 18.09 -2.75 -5.75
CA HIS A 390 18.37 -2.05 -6.99
C HIS A 390 19.51 -2.72 -7.77
N ILE A 391 19.25 -3.00 -9.05
CA ILE A 391 20.27 -3.42 -10.00
C ILE A 391 20.43 -2.30 -11.04
N CYS A 392 21.59 -1.66 -11.07
CA CYS A 392 21.92 -0.68 -12.10
C CYS A 392 21.67 -1.25 -13.49
N ASN A 393 20.92 -0.53 -14.31
CA ASN A 393 20.58 -0.91 -15.67
C ASN A 393 21.27 0.01 -16.70
N SER A 394 21.00 -0.20 -17.98
CA SER A 394 21.60 0.59 -19.07
C SER A 394 21.37 2.09 -18.93
N ILE A 395 20.22 2.53 -18.39
CA ILE A 395 19.96 3.96 -18.16
C ILE A 395 20.86 4.49 -17.04
N CYS A 396 21.03 3.75 -15.94
CA CYS A 396 21.96 4.14 -14.87
C CYS A 396 23.39 4.32 -15.40
N GLN A 397 23.82 3.41 -16.28
CA GLN A 397 25.16 3.44 -16.90
C GLN A 397 25.30 4.62 -17.87
N THR A 398 24.31 4.86 -18.73
CA THR A 398 24.29 6.00 -19.66
C THR A 398 24.34 7.33 -18.92
N LEU A 399 23.63 7.43 -17.78
CA LEU A 399 23.65 8.61 -16.92
C LEU A 399 24.89 8.69 -16.02
N LYS A 400 25.80 7.71 -16.10
CA LYS A 400 27.03 7.61 -15.29
C LYS A 400 26.77 7.73 -13.79
N LEU A 401 25.66 7.16 -13.32
CA LEU A 401 25.32 7.12 -11.90
C LEU A 401 26.36 6.29 -11.15
N LYS A 402 26.64 6.65 -9.89
CA LYS A 402 27.60 5.92 -9.06
C LYS A 402 27.17 4.46 -8.94
N MET A 403 28.07 3.54 -9.31
CA MET A 403 27.83 2.13 -9.08
C MET A 403 27.86 1.87 -7.57
N ILE A 404 26.77 1.32 -7.04
CA ILE A 404 26.71 0.93 -5.63
C ILE A 404 27.41 -0.43 -5.51
N GLU A 405 28.57 -0.45 -4.84
CA GLU A 405 29.41 -1.62 -4.58
C GLU A 405 28.74 -2.61 -3.60
N ASN A 406 27.63 -3.21 -4.01
CA ASN A 406 27.11 -4.47 -3.45
C ASN A 406 26.85 -5.51 -4.56
N GLN A 407 27.42 -5.28 -5.75
CA GLN A 407 27.29 -6.17 -6.92
C GLN A 407 28.54 -7.02 -7.17
N SER A 408 29.40 -7.22 -6.17
CA SER A 408 30.13 -8.48 -6.14
C SER A 408 29.14 -9.54 -5.70
N VAL A 409 28.89 -10.50 -6.59
CA VAL A 409 28.05 -11.67 -6.34
C VAL A 409 28.59 -12.41 -5.11
N THR A 410 28.16 -12.02 -3.92
CA THR A 410 28.21 -12.91 -2.77
C THR A 410 27.04 -13.87 -2.97
N LYS A 411 27.40 -15.11 -3.30
CA LYS A 411 26.55 -16.30 -3.11
C LYS A 411 26.23 -16.43 -1.62
N THR A 412 25.48 -15.51 -1.05
CA THR A 412 24.71 -15.78 0.16
C THR A 412 23.30 -16.00 -0.31
N SER A 413 23.08 -17.22 -0.80
CA SER A 413 21.76 -17.83 -0.88
C SER A 413 21.09 -17.57 0.48
N SER A 414 20.13 -16.67 0.51
CA SER A 414 19.16 -16.74 1.58
C SER A 414 18.36 -18.02 1.34
N LYS A 415 17.88 -18.66 2.41
CA LYS A 415 16.98 -19.82 2.33
C LYS A 415 15.71 -19.54 1.50
N TYR A 416 15.42 -18.27 1.22
CA TYR A 416 14.31 -17.81 0.39
C TYR A 416 14.63 -17.89 -1.12
N ASP A 417 15.88 -17.66 -1.54
CA ASP A 417 16.27 -17.69 -2.95
C ASP A 417 16.30 -19.11 -3.51
N SER A 418 16.68 -20.11 -2.70
CA SER A 418 16.66 -21.53 -3.10
C SER A 418 15.25 -22.04 -3.43
N TYR A 419 14.21 -21.50 -2.77
CA TYR A 419 12.82 -21.95 -2.95
C TYR A 419 12.24 -21.57 -4.31
N PHE A 420 12.69 -20.46 -4.91
CA PHE A 420 12.25 -20.00 -6.23
C PHE A 420 13.14 -20.52 -7.37
N ILE A 421 14.41 -20.83 -7.09
CA ILE A 421 15.34 -21.40 -8.07
C ILE A 421 14.98 -22.87 -8.36
N GLU A 422 14.64 -23.67 -7.35
CA GLU A 422 14.30 -25.10 -7.54
C GLU A 422 12.97 -25.32 -8.27
N LYS A 423 12.02 -24.38 -8.21
CA LYS A 423 10.77 -24.49 -8.97
C LYS A 423 10.90 -24.09 -10.44
N LYS A 424 11.85 -23.21 -10.80
CA LYS A 424 12.13 -22.90 -12.21
C LYS A 424 12.69 -24.11 -12.96
N SER A 425 13.58 -24.89 -12.34
CA SER A 425 14.10 -26.13 -12.91
C SER A 425 13.03 -27.24 -13.04
N PHE A 426 12.05 -27.30 -12.13
CA PHE A 426 10.95 -28.28 -12.22
C PHE A 426 9.92 -27.95 -13.31
N ILE A 427 9.67 -26.66 -13.59
CA ILE A 427 8.71 -26.21 -14.61
C ILE A 427 9.31 -26.30 -16.03
N ILE A 428 10.62 -26.03 -16.18
CA ILE A 428 11.32 -26.14 -17.47
C ILE A 428 11.49 -27.61 -17.91
N ASN A 429 11.71 -28.53 -16.98
CA ASN A 429 11.87 -29.95 -17.33
C ASN A 429 10.54 -30.64 -17.73
N LYS A 430 9.38 -30.12 -17.30
CA LYS A 430 8.07 -30.66 -17.71
C LYS A 430 7.63 -30.20 -19.10
N SER A 431 8.06 -29.02 -19.56
CA SER A 431 7.74 -28.51 -20.90
C SER A 431 8.64 -29.06 -22.00
N ILE A 432 9.81 -29.62 -21.65
CA ILE A 432 10.68 -30.33 -22.59
C ILE A 432 10.27 -31.81 -22.74
N SER A 433 9.73 -32.46 -21.69
CA SER A 433 9.31 -33.86 -21.79
C SER A 433 7.95 -34.09 -22.47
N SER A 434 7.17 -33.05 -22.76
CA SER A 434 5.86 -33.15 -23.43
C SER A 434 5.90 -32.81 -24.92
N LYS A 435 7.10 -32.68 -25.52
CA LYS A 435 7.28 -32.47 -26.97
C LYS A 435 7.97 -33.64 -27.68
N HIS A 436 8.28 -34.72 -26.98
CA HIS A 436 8.72 -35.99 -27.56
C HIS A 436 8.04 -37.17 -26.87
N SER A 437 6.82 -37.45 -27.30
CA SER A 437 6.15 -38.75 -27.22
C SER A 437 4.95 -38.73 -28.16
#